data_AF-A0A517RF69-F1
#
_entry.id   AF-A0A517RF69-F1
#
_cell.length_a   1.000
_cell.length_b   1.000
_cell.length_c   1.000
_cell.angle_alpha   90.00
_cell.angle_beta   90.00
_cell.angle_gamma   90.00
#
_symmetry.space_group_name_H-M   'P 1'
#
loop_
_entity.id
_entity.type
_entity.pdbx_description
1 polymer ?
#
loop_
_entity_poly.entity_id
_entity_poly.type
_entity_poly.pdbx_seq_one_letter_code
_entity_poly.pdbx_strand_id
1 'polypeptide(L)'
;MKTIALCLLTLTLIGCTNSTPAAPEVSPGLTEAQLVPTLQKIAETGKYDDVLQDLTVGLENAGHMQQAVSVQSFQELSDPEEVKKLAAKVVKTLEK
;
A
#
# COMPACT_ATOMS: atom_id res chain seq x y z
N MET A 1 0.69 -23.45 65.32
CA MET A 1 -0.23 -24.43 64.69
C MET A 1 -1.31 -23.61 64.00
N LYS A 2 -1.51 -23.56 62.69
CA LYS A 2 -1.39 -24.53 61.59
C LYS A 2 -1.00 -23.78 60.31
N THR A 3 0.04 -24.25 59.63
CA THR A 3 0.28 -23.98 58.22
C THR A 3 -0.75 -24.77 57.41
N ILE A 4 -1.56 -24.10 56.59
CA ILE A 4 -2.36 -24.76 55.56
C ILE A 4 -1.57 -24.62 54.27
N ALA A 5 -0.95 -25.75 53.92
CA ALA A 5 -0.30 -25.95 52.65
C ALA A 5 -1.34 -26.30 51.59
N LEU A 6 -0.97 -25.96 50.36
CA LEU A 6 -0.99 -26.84 49.20
C LEU A 6 -2.24 -26.83 48.30
N CYS A 7 -1.89 -26.65 47.02
CA CYS A 7 -2.58 -27.13 45.83
C CYS A 7 -3.89 -26.45 45.45
N LEU A 8 -3.79 -25.51 44.51
CA LEU A 8 -4.62 -25.49 43.29
C LEU A 8 -3.96 -24.54 42.26
N LEU A 9 -2.72 -24.87 41.89
CA LEU A 9 -1.94 -24.19 40.86
C LEU A 9 -1.82 -25.10 39.63
N THR A 10 -2.96 -25.57 39.13
CA THR A 10 -3.09 -26.36 37.90
C THR A 10 -4.50 -26.21 37.32
N LEU A 11 -4.81 -25.03 36.80
CA LEU A 11 -5.88 -24.89 35.81
C LEU A 11 -5.28 -24.46 34.48
N THR A 12 -4.89 -25.50 33.74
CA THR A 12 -5.20 -25.71 32.32
C THR A 12 -4.74 -24.63 31.35
N LEU A 13 -3.52 -24.85 30.85
CA LEU A 13 -3.19 -24.79 29.43
C LEU A 13 -4.34 -25.32 28.55
N ILE A 14 -5.24 -24.45 28.08
CA ILE A 14 -6.03 -24.68 26.87
C ILE A 14 -6.19 -23.32 26.18
N GLY A 15 -5.45 -23.14 25.09
CA GLY A 15 -5.56 -21.94 24.28
C GLY A 15 -4.26 -21.47 23.66
N CYS A 16 -3.42 -22.36 23.12
CA CYS A 16 -2.61 -21.98 21.96
C CYS A 16 -3.59 -21.80 20.79
N THR A 17 -4.38 -20.73 20.82
CA THR A 17 -4.90 -20.19 19.57
C THR A 17 -3.65 -19.75 18.84
N ASN A 18 -3.27 -20.50 17.81
CA ASN A 18 -2.37 -20.04 16.76
C ASN A 18 -3.08 -18.86 16.08
N SER A 19 -3.16 -17.73 16.76
CA SER A 19 -3.37 -16.42 16.18
C SER A 19 -2.02 -16.06 15.58
N THR A 20 -1.60 -16.80 14.55
CA THR A 20 -0.62 -16.27 13.62
C THR A 20 -1.24 -14.98 13.13
N PRO A 21 -0.65 -13.80 13.43
CA PRO A 21 -1.13 -12.56 12.84
C PRO A 21 -1.09 -12.79 11.33
N ALA A 22 -2.23 -12.69 10.65
CA ALA A 22 -2.22 -12.69 9.20
C ALA A 22 -1.20 -11.63 8.78
N ALA A 23 -0.16 -12.04 8.05
CA ALA A 23 0.80 -11.09 7.52
C ALA A 23 -0.01 -10.03 6.75
N PRO A 24 0.30 -8.73 6.88
CA PRO A 24 -0.39 -7.70 6.12
C PRO A 24 -0.41 -8.10 4.64
N GLU A 25 -1.60 -8.11 4.03
CA GLU A 25 -1.70 -8.40 2.60
C GLU A 25 -0.94 -7.30 1.85
N VAL A 26 0.14 -7.70 1.19
CA VAL A 26 0.94 -6.79 0.35
C VAL A 26 0.16 -6.59 -0.94
N SER A 27 -0.10 -5.33 -1.31
CA SER A 27 -0.76 -5.04 -2.59
C SER A 27 0.02 -5.67 -3.74
N PRO A 28 -0.66 -6.39 -4.66
CA PRO A 28 0.00 -6.93 -5.86
C PRO A 28 0.41 -5.83 -6.85
N GLY A 29 -0.06 -4.60 -6.66
CA GLY A 29 0.12 -3.50 -7.60
C GLY A 29 -0.78 -3.58 -8.83
N LEU A 30 -0.77 -2.51 -9.63
CA LEU A 30 -1.39 -2.49 -10.95
C LEU A 30 -0.58 -3.30 -11.95
N THR A 31 -1.27 -3.95 -12.90
CA THR A 31 -0.61 -4.54 -14.06
C THR A 31 -0.08 -3.47 -15.01
N GLU A 32 0.91 -3.80 -15.84
CA GLU A 32 1.51 -2.87 -16.81
C GLU A 32 0.47 -2.20 -17.72
N ALA A 33 -0.53 -2.96 -18.19
CA ALA A 33 -1.62 -2.46 -19.01
C ALA A 33 -2.54 -1.46 -18.29
N GLN A 34 -2.53 -1.43 -16.95
CA GLN A 34 -3.34 -0.53 -16.13
C GLN A 34 -2.59 0.76 -15.73
N LEU A 35 -1.27 0.81 -15.88
CA LEU A 35 -0.45 1.95 -15.43
C LEU A 35 -0.82 3.24 -16.16
N VAL A 36 -0.75 3.23 -17.50
CA VAL A 36 -1.05 4.40 -18.31
C VAL A 36 -2.51 4.85 -18.18
N PRO A 37 -3.53 3.96 -18.28
CA PRO A 37 -4.93 4.36 -18.08
C PRO A 37 -5.20 4.97 -16.71
N THR A 38 -4.58 4.43 -15.65
CA THR A 38 -4.74 4.98 -14.29
C THR A 38 -4.11 6.36 -14.17
N LEU A 39 -2.89 6.54 -14.67
CA LEU A 39 -2.22 7.84 -14.70
C LEU A 39 -2.97 8.88 -15.55
N GLN A 40 -3.57 8.48 -16.67
CA GLN A 40 -4.42 9.35 -17.48
C GLN A 40 -5.66 9.81 -16.68
N LYS A 41 -6.32 8.89 -15.98
CA LYS A 41 -7.45 9.24 -15.10
C LYS A 41 -7.03 10.19 -13.98
N ILE A 42 -5.85 10.02 -13.39
CA ILE A 42 -5.30 10.97 -12.41
C ILE A 42 -5.00 12.31 -13.09
N ALA A 43 -4.45 12.32 -14.30
CA ALA A 43 -4.20 13.54 -15.07
C ALA A 43 -5.49 14.32 -15.41
N GLU A 44 -6.61 13.65 -15.56
CA GLU A 44 -7.92 14.26 -15.79
C GLU A 44 -8.56 14.78 -14.50
N THR A 45 -8.49 13.99 -13.42
CA THR A 45 -9.30 14.20 -12.21
C THR A 45 -8.54 14.81 -11.03
N GLY A 46 -7.21 14.64 -10.99
CA GLY A 46 -6.36 14.98 -9.84
C GLY A 46 -6.54 14.06 -8.63
N LYS A 47 -7.32 12.97 -8.74
CA LYS A 47 -7.65 12.08 -7.62
C LYS A 47 -6.84 10.79 -7.68
N TYR A 48 -6.19 10.41 -6.58
CA TYR A 48 -5.27 9.27 -6.54
C TYR A 48 -5.36 8.40 -5.27
N ASP A 49 -6.06 8.83 -4.22
CA ASP A 49 -5.99 8.19 -2.89
C ASP A 49 -6.23 6.68 -2.93
N ASP A 50 -7.26 6.25 -3.66
CA ASP A 50 -7.66 4.83 -3.74
C ASP A 50 -6.72 3.96 -4.57
N VAL A 51 -5.79 4.56 -5.34
CA VAL A 51 -4.97 3.84 -6.33
C VAL A 51 -3.48 4.07 -6.16
N LEU A 52 -3.06 4.98 -5.28
CA LEU A 52 -1.66 5.42 -5.21
C LEU A 52 -0.70 4.30 -4.85
N GLN A 53 -1.07 3.47 -3.86
CA GLN A 53 -0.24 2.33 -3.45
C GLN A 53 -0.09 1.34 -4.60
N ASP A 54 -1.20 0.92 -5.20
CA ASP A 54 -1.20 -0.06 -6.28
C ASP A 54 -0.46 0.47 -7.51
N LEU A 55 -0.61 1.75 -7.83
CA LEU A 55 0.10 2.41 -8.92
C LEU A 55 1.60 2.46 -8.66
N THR A 56 2.01 2.79 -7.44
CA THR A 56 3.42 2.83 -7.04
C THR A 56 4.07 1.46 -7.19
N VAL A 57 3.45 0.41 -6.61
CA VAL A 57 3.92 -0.97 -6.71
C VAL A 57 3.93 -1.45 -8.17
N GLY A 58 2.89 -1.11 -8.94
CA GLY A 58 2.82 -1.47 -10.37
C GLY A 58 3.95 -0.85 -11.19
N LEU A 59 4.29 0.42 -10.94
CA LEU A 59 5.42 1.10 -11.58
C LEU A 59 6.76 0.49 -11.18
N GLU A 60 6.95 0.16 -9.90
CA GLU A 60 8.16 -0.52 -9.41
C GLU A 60 8.32 -1.90 -10.06
N ASN A 61 7.25 -2.70 -10.11
CA ASN A 61 7.22 -4.01 -10.74
C ASN A 61 7.52 -3.95 -12.25
N ALA A 62 7.07 -2.89 -12.94
CA ALA A 62 7.36 -2.64 -14.35
C ALA A 62 8.75 -2.01 -14.60
N GLY A 63 9.54 -1.76 -13.55
CA GLY A 63 10.89 -1.18 -13.66
C GLY A 63 10.92 0.35 -13.81
N HIS A 64 9.78 1.02 -13.62
CA HIS A 64 9.63 2.47 -13.73
C HIS A 64 9.87 3.18 -12.38
N MET A 65 11.04 2.93 -11.78
CA MET A 65 11.38 3.38 -10.42
C MET A 65 11.31 4.90 -10.24
N GLN A 66 11.79 5.68 -11.22
CA GLN A 66 11.73 7.14 -11.15
C GLN A 66 10.29 7.66 -11.23
N GLN A 67 9.42 6.97 -11.97
CA GLN A 67 8.01 7.29 -12.06
C GLN A 67 7.30 6.89 -10.77
N ALA A 68 7.65 5.76 -10.15
CA ALA A 68 7.15 5.36 -8.85
C ALA A 68 7.44 6.43 -7.77
N VAL A 69 8.66 6.98 -7.75
CA VAL A 69 9.00 8.11 -6.86
C VAL A 69 8.19 9.36 -7.22
N SER A 70 8.02 9.64 -8.52
CA SER A 70 7.25 10.80 -8.97
C SER A 70 5.78 10.72 -8.53
N VAL A 71 5.13 9.55 -8.61
CA VAL A 71 3.74 9.41 -8.17
C VAL A 71 3.59 9.49 -6.65
N GLN A 72 4.58 8.99 -5.88
CA GLN A 72 4.53 9.10 -4.41
C GLN A 72 4.48 10.55 -3.93
N SER A 73 5.10 11.47 -4.68
CA SER A 73 5.06 12.91 -4.37
C SER A 73 3.67 13.55 -4.53
N PHE A 74 2.67 12.85 -5.10
CA PHE A 74 1.30 13.38 -5.16
C PHE A 74 0.74 13.74 -3.78
N GLN A 75 1.13 12.97 -2.74
CA GLN A 75 0.73 13.22 -1.35
C GLN A 75 1.25 14.54 -0.77
N GLU A 76 2.30 15.10 -1.38
CA GLU A 76 2.91 16.36 -0.96
C GLU A 76 2.24 17.56 -1.65
N LEU A 77 1.43 17.31 -2.68
CA LEU A 77 0.77 18.34 -3.47
C LEU A 77 -0.60 18.67 -2.88
N SER A 78 -0.77 19.94 -2.51
CA SER A 78 -2.04 20.45 -2.00
C SER A 78 -3.01 20.89 -3.11
N ASP A 79 -2.49 21.20 -4.30
CA ASP A 79 -3.27 21.63 -5.47
C ASP A 79 -3.52 20.44 -6.43
N PRO A 80 -4.79 20.03 -6.64
CA PRO A 80 -5.14 19.01 -7.64
C PRO A 80 -4.64 19.30 -9.05
N GLU A 81 -4.48 20.58 -9.45
CA GLU A 81 -3.96 20.93 -10.77
C GLU A 81 -2.46 20.60 -10.91
N GLU A 82 -1.70 20.61 -9.82
CA GLU A 82 -0.30 20.17 -9.82
C GLU A 82 -0.20 18.65 -9.95
N VAL A 83 -1.07 17.92 -9.25
CA VAL A 83 -1.20 16.46 -9.38
C VAL A 83 -1.50 16.08 -10.84
N LYS A 84 -2.48 16.75 -11.46
CA LYS A 84 -2.85 16.51 -12.86
C LYS A 84 -1.66 16.69 -13.81
N LYS A 85 -0.92 17.79 -13.65
CA LYS A 85 0.27 18.10 -14.47
C LYS A 85 1.37 17.05 -14.28
N LEU A 86 1.63 16.63 -13.05
CA LEU A 86 2.66 15.65 -12.77
C LEU A 86 2.26 14.27 -13.30
N ALA A 87 1.02 13.84 -13.12
CA ALA A 87 0.50 12.60 -13.71
C ALA A 87 0.62 12.61 -15.25
N ALA A 88 0.21 13.70 -15.91
CA ALA A 88 0.36 13.86 -17.36
C ALA A 88 1.82 13.80 -17.81
N LYS A 89 2.76 14.31 -17.01
CA LYS A 89 4.20 14.21 -17.28
C LYS A 89 4.67 12.77 -17.19
N VAL A 90 4.22 12.02 -16.18
CA VAL A 90 4.57 10.59 -16.03
C VAL A 90 4.04 9.78 -17.22
N VAL A 91 2.79 9.99 -17.65
CA VAL A 91 2.23 9.35 -18.86
C VAL A 91 3.14 9.54 -20.07
N LYS A 92 3.50 10.79 -20.36
CA LYS A 92 4.39 11.14 -21.49
C LYS A 92 5.79 10.51 -21.41
N THR A 93 6.23 10.12 -20.22
CA THR A 93 7.52 9.44 -20.05
C THR A 93 7.38 7.94 -20.25
N LEU A 94 6.25 7.33 -19.87
CA LEU A 94 6.00 5.90 -20.07
C LEU A 94 5.70 5.55 -21.55
N GLU A 95 5.18 6.50 -22.31
CA GLU A 95 4.85 6.31 -23.74
C GLU A 95 6.04 6.56 -24.70
N LYS A 96 7.24 6.84 -24.17
CA LYS A 96 8.46 7.06 -24.96
C LYS A 96 9.32 5.82 -25.04
#